data_AF-A0A7Z1IMN6-F1
#
_entry.id   AF-A0A7Z1IMN6-F1
#
_cell.length_a   1.000
_cell.length_b   1.000
_cell.length_c   1.000
_cell.angle_alpha   90.00
_cell.angle_beta   90.00
_cell.angle_gamma   90.00
#
_symmetry.space_group_name_H-M   'P 1'
#
loop_
_entity.id
_entity.type
_entity.pdbx_description
1 polymer ?
#
loop_
_entity_poly.entity_id
_entity_poly.type
_entity_poly.pdbx_seq_one_letter_code
_entity_poly.pdbx_strand_id
1 'polypeptide(L)'
;MTQHQHFNAFLAERSAVPTLLCGHCRSILSRARIFRNQGDNHQDICCDTIGLCSADDCGAVNCCDEALAQVDNPERLFDIAS
;
A
#
# COMPACT_ATOMS: atom_id res chain seq x y z
N MET A 1 16.06 17.30 -6.82
CA MET A 1 15.70 15.88 -6.61
C MET A 1 15.23 15.74 -5.17
N THR A 2 13.95 15.96 -4.92
CA THR A 2 13.34 15.63 -3.62
C THR A 2 13.29 14.11 -3.53
N GLN A 3 14.17 13.52 -2.71
CA GLN A 3 14.02 12.12 -2.33
C GLN A 3 12.74 12.02 -1.50
N HIS A 4 11.62 11.72 -2.16
CA HIS A 4 10.41 11.33 -1.45
C HIS A 4 10.69 9.97 -0.81
N GLN A 5 10.94 9.99 0.50
CA GLN A 5 11.16 8.79 1.28
C GLN A 5 9.87 7.97 1.27
N HIS A 6 9.84 6.92 0.44
CA HIS A 6 8.78 5.92 0.45
C HIS A 6 9.17 4.79 1.40
N PHE A 7 8.17 4.07 1.88
CA PHE A 7 8.34 2.95 2.80
C PHE A 7 7.81 1.67 2.15
N ASN A 8 8.27 0.50 2.57
CA ASN A 8 7.66 -0.76 2.14
C ASN A 8 6.49 -1.09 3.07
N ALA A 9 5.33 -1.35 2.49
CA ALA A 9 4.19 -1.86 3.24
C ALA A 9 4.49 -3.26 3.77
N PHE A 10 3.77 -3.65 4.82
CA PHE A 10 3.87 -4.98 5.41
C PHE A 10 2.54 -5.70 5.34
N LEU A 11 2.55 -7.01 5.15
CA LEU A 11 1.36 -7.84 5.33
C LEU A 11 1.15 -8.09 6.83
N ALA A 12 -0.06 -7.83 7.34
CA ALA A 12 -0.39 -8.13 8.72
C ALA A 12 -0.38 -9.65 8.96
N GLU A 13 0.30 -10.08 10.01
CA GLU A 13 0.32 -11.48 10.40
C GLU A 13 -1.05 -11.92 10.93
N ARG A 14 -1.46 -13.16 10.61
CA ARG A 14 -2.65 -13.82 11.17
C ARG A 14 -3.97 -13.07 10.98
N SER A 15 -4.11 -12.30 9.89
CA SER A 15 -5.39 -11.69 9.54
C SER A 15 -6.25 -12.65 8.70
N ALA A 16 -7.55 -12.70 8.99
CA ALA A 16 -8.51 -13.46 8.20
C ALA A 16 -8.70 -12.88 6.77
N VAL A 17 -8.34 -11.61 6.59
CA VAL A 17 -8.36 -10.91 5.30
C VAL A 17 -6.99 -10.27 5.05
N PRO A 18 -6.45 -10.32 3.81
CA PRO A 18 -5.21 -9.63 3.49
C PRO A 18 -5.29 -8.16 3.92
N THR A 19 -4.42 -7.78 4.85
CA THR A 19 -4.42 -6.45 5.46
C THR A 19 -3.01 -5.90 5.35
N LEU A 20 -2.87 -4.78 4.65
CA LEU A 20 -1.59 -4.11 4.49
C LEU A 20 -1.40 -3.06 5.58
N LEU A 21 -0.17 -2.96 6.08
CA LEU A 21 0.25 -2.05 7.13
C LEU A 21 1.28 -1.07 6.58
N CYS A 22 1.23 0.17 7.06
CA CYS A 22 2.19 1.20 6.70
C CYS A 22 3.59 0.83 7.18
N GLY A 23 4.59 1.04 6.32
CA GLY A 23 5.99 0.81 6.66
C GLY A 23 6.59 1.80 7.64
N HIS A 24 5.97 2.97 7.80
CA HIS A 24 6.39 4.00 8.74
C HIS A 24 5.79 3.78 10.14
N CYS A 25 4.46 3.75 10.26
CA CYS A 25 3.77 3.76 11.56
C CYS A 25 3.04 2.45 11.90
N ARG A 26 3.07 1.43 11.02
CA ARG A 26 2.33 0.17 11.15
C ARG A 26 0.80 0.28 11.20
N SER A 27 0.22 1.47 11.02
CA SER A 27 -1.23 1.62 10.86
C SER A 27 -1.74 0.90 9.61
N ILE A 28 -3.00 0.45 9.65
CA ILE A 28 -3.64 -0.21 8.51
C ILE A 28 -3.71 0.75 7.32
N LEU A 29 -3.26 0.29 6.16
CA LEU A 29 -3.46 1.00 4.89
C LEU A 29 -4.89 0.75 4.41
N SER A 30 -5.65 1.83 4.25
CA SER A 30 -7.00 1.74 3.72
C SER A 30 -6.96 1.22 2.29
N ARG A 31 -7.78 0.21 1.99
CA ARG A 31 -7.91 -0.34 0.62
C ARG A 31 -8.36 0.72 -0.40
N ALA A 32 -9.15 1.71 0.02
CA ALA A 32 -9.54 2.85 -0.81
C ALA A 32 -8.39 3.81 -1.16
N ARG A 33 -7.22 3.64 -0.52
CA ARG A 33 -6.00 4.43 -0.73
C ARG A 33 -4.85 3.57 -1.26
N ILE A 34 -5.15 2.37 -1.76
CA ILE A 34 -4.20 1.47 -2.42
C ILE A 34 -4.58 1.39 -3.90
N PHE A 35 -3.64 1.68 -4.80
CA PHE A 35 -3.88 1.79 -6.23
C PHE A 35 -2.64 1.46 -7.06
N ARG A 36 -2.84 1.13 -8.33
CA ARG A 36 -1.74 0.90 -9.29
C ARG A 36 -0.98 2.19 -9.54
N ASN A 37 0.34 2.13 -9.54
CA ASN A 37 1.24 3.25 -9.80
C ASN A 37 1.31 3.58 -11.31
N GLN A 38 0.19 3.98 -11.89
CA GLN A 38 0.06 4.23 -13.32
C GLN A 38 -0.86 5.44 -13.56
N GLY A 39 -0.77 6.04 -14.76
CA GLY A 39 -1.63 7.17 -15.14
C GLY A 39 -1.42 8.41 -14.28
N ASP A 40 -2.49 9.13 -13.98
CA ASP A 40 -2.45 10.43 -13.26
C ASP A 40 -1.97 10.31 -11.81
N ASN A 41 -1.97 9.11 -11.23
CA ASN A 41 -1.50 8.84 -9.86
C ASN A 41 -0.06 8.31 -9.81
N HIS A 42 0.66 8.35 -10.94
CA HIS A 42 2.03 7.87 -11.03
C HIS A 42 2.97 8.66 -10.10
N GLN A 43 3.64 7.94 -9.21
CA GLN A 43 4.78 8.42 -8.45
C GLN A 43 6.06 7.91 -9.12
N ASP A 44 7.09 8.75 -9.15
CA ASP A 44 8.41 8.42 -9.68
C ASP A 44 9.18 7.47 -8.72
N ILE A 45 8.61 6.29 -8.49
CA ILE A 45 9.16 5.21 -7.67
C ILE A 45 9.00 3.89 -8.42
N CYS A 46 9.99 3.00 -8.31
CA CYS A 46 9.95 1.65 -8.87
C CYS A 46 9.04 0.76 -8.02
N CYS A 47 7.73 0.96 -8.14
CA CYS A 47 6.70 0.19 -7.47
C CYS A 47 5.44 0.13 -8.34
N ASP A 48 4.82 -1.03 -8.47
CA ASP A 48 3.61 -1.24 -9.28
C ASP A 48 2.34 -0.86 -8.53
N THR A 49 2.32 -1.00 -7.20
CA THR A 49 1.18 -0.67 -6.34
C THR A 49 1.57 0.22 -5.18
N ILE A 50 0.86 1.34 -5.03
CA ILE A 50 1.08 2.32 -3.99
C ILE A 50 -0.06 2.33 -2.98
N GLY A 51 0.28 2.42 -1.70
CA GLY A 51 -0.64 2.67 -0.60
C GLY A 51 -0.33 3.99 0.12
N LEU A 52 -1.31 4.89 0.23
CA LEU A 52 -1.18 6.12 1.00
C LEU A 52 -1.68 5.91 2.44
N CYS A 53 -0.83 6.20 3.41
CA CYS A 53 -1.22 6.11 4.81
C CYS A 53 -2.14 7.29 5.19
N SER A 54 -3.31 6.96 5.75
CA SER A 54 -4.30 7.94 6.22
C SER A 54 -4.27 8.14 7.74
N ALA A 55 -3.26 7.62 8.44
CA ALA A 55 -3.10 7.87 9.85
C ALA A 55 -2.73 9.34 10.09
N ASP A 56 -3.28 9.91 11.16
CA ASP A 56 -2.96 11.26 11.61
C ASP A 56 -1.43 11.42 11.74
N ASP A 57 -0.90 12.51 11.21
CA ASP A 57 0.53 12.86 11.18
C ASP A 57 1.48 11.89 10.46
N CYS A 58 0.97 10.91 9.69
CA CYS A 58 1.84 10.02 8.91
C CYS A 58 1.98 10.43 7.44
N GLY A 59 0.90 10.35 6.66
CA GLY A 59 0.91 10.70 5.23
C GLY A 59 1.90 9.93 4.34
N ALA A 60 2.48 8.82 4.84
CA ALA A 60 3.53 8.09 4.13
C ALA A 60 3.02 7.45 2.83
N VAL A 61 3.85 7.51 1.79
CA VAL A 61 3.70 6.73 0.56
C VAL A 61 4.34 5.36 0.78
N ASN A 62 3.60 4.29 0.52
CA ASN A 62 4.07 2.93 0.73
C ASN A 62 4.10 2.17 -0.59
N CYS A 63 5.21 1.51 -0.89
CA CYS A 63 5.23 0.49 -1.93
C CYS A 63 4.62 -0.80 -1.38
N CYS A 64 3.61 -1.34 -2.07
CA CYS A 64 2.84 -2.49 -1.61
C CYS A 64 3.27 -3.83 -2.24
N ASP A 65 4.17 -3.81 -3.23
CA ASP A 65 4.48 -4.98 -4.07
C ASP A 65 4.99 -6.18 -3.26
N GLU A 66 5.94 -5.98 -2.35
CA GLU A 66 6.50 -7.06 -1.51
C GLU A 66 5.45 -7.69 -0.59
N ALA A 67 4.54 -6.89 -0.06
CA ALA A 67 3.47 -7.37 0.81
C ALA A 67 2.37 -8.07 0.00
N LEU A 68 2.09 -7.61 -1.23
CA LEU A 68 1.12 -8.22 -2.13
C LEU A 68 1.62 -9.54 -2.72
N ALA A 69 2.93 -9.68 -2.96
CA ALA A 69 3.53 -10.92 -3.43
C ALA A 69 3.35 -12.09 -2.43
N GLN A 70 3.07 -11.78 -1.16
CA GLN A 70 2.77 -12.76 -0.11
C GLN A 70 1.29 -13.13 -0.01
N VAL A 71 0.43 -12.50 -0.82
CA VAL A 71 -1.02 -12.77 -0.85
C VAL A 71 -1.32 -13.69 -2.03
N ASP A 72 -1.95 -14.83 -1.78
CA ASP A 72 -2.28 -15.83 -2.84
C ASP A 72 -3.16 -15.26 -3.97
N ASN A 73 -3.98 -14.24 -3.68
CA ASN A 73 -4.80 -13.55 -4.67
C ASN A 73 -4.92 -12.05 -4.33
N PRO A 74 -3.94 -11.23 -4.77
CA PRO A 74 -3.88 -9.81 -4.43
C PRO A 74 -4.97 -8.98 -5.12
N GLU A 75 -5.57 -9.47 -6.21
CA GLU A 75 -6.70 -8.79 -6.89
C GLU A 75 -7.89 -8.62 -5.94
N ARG A 76 -8.07 -9.54 -4.99
CA ARG A 76 -9.08 -9.42 -3.92
C ARG A 76 -8.92 -8.21 -3.02
N LEU A 77 -7.74 -7.56 -2.98
CA LEU A 77 -7.54 -6.30 -2.26
C LEU A 77 -8.10 -5.10 -3.03
N PHE A 78 -8.09 -5.16 -4.36
CA PHE A 78 -8.65 -4.15 -5.25
C PHE A 78 -10.13 -4.37 -5.55
N ASP A 79 -10.62 -5.60 -5.37
CA ASP A 79 -12.05 -5.92 -5.41
C ASP A 79 -12.76 -5.31 -4.20
N ILE A 80 -13.30 -4.10 -4.34
CA ILE A 80 -14.27 -3.53 -3.42
C ILE A 80 -15.61 -3.38 -4.15
N ALA A 81 -16.61 -4.07 -3.59
CA ALA A 81 -18.05 -3.81 -3.60
C ALA A 81 -18.59 -2.89 -4.72
N SER A 82 -19.29 -3.51 -5.67
CA SER A 82 -20.37 -2.85 -6.42
C SER A 82 -21.49 -2.40 -5.49
#